data_AF-A0A431I2P1-F1
#
_entry.id   AF-A0A431I2P1-F1
#
_cell.length_a   1.000
_cell.length_b   1.000
_cell.length_c   1.000
_cell.angle_alpha   90.00
_cell.angle_beta   90.00
_cell.angle_gamma   90.00
#
_symmetry.space_group_name_H-M   'P 1'
#
loop_
_entity.id
_entity.type
_entity.pdbx_description
1 polymer ?
#
loop_
_entity_poly.entity_id
_entity_poly.type
_entity_poly.pdbx_seq_one_letter_code
_entity_poly.pdbx_strand_id
1 'polypeptide(L)'
;MNKTIHIALDFDKTLSQYESSWKARKVGTPIQPMVENVKRWLSKGYKVSIFTARVATMDSIELYSQREMITNFLKDAGLPELPITAQKLKSFTHFIDDKAFHVVPNTGEILNCPEELL
;
A
#
# COMPACT_ATOMS: atom_id res chain seq x y z
N MET A 1 2.38 8.16 25.61
CA MET A 1 2.35 8.85 24.30
C MET A 1 1.26 8.19 23.47
N ASN A 2 0.26 8.95 22.99
CA ASN A 2 -0.73 8.39 22.07
C ASN A 2 0.01 7.93 20.81
N LYS A 3 0.00 6.63 20.53
CA LYS A 3 0.74 6.03 19.42
C LYS A 3 0.09 6.52 18.11
N THR A 4 0.80 7.33 17.34
CA THR A 4 0.34 7.78 16.03
C THR A 4 0.17 6.56 15.12
N ILE A 5 -1.03 6.35 14.59
CA ILE A 5 -1.28 5.30 13.59
C ILE A 5 -0.73 5.76 12.25
N HIS A 6 0.11 4.92 11.65
CA HIS A 6 0.66 5.11 10.32
C HIS A 6 0.56 3.81 9.54
N ILE A 7 -0.24 3.83 8.48
CA ILE A 7 -0.59 2.67 7.69
C ILE A 7 0.31 2.66 6.45
N ALA A 8 1.04 1.57 6.25
CA ALA A 8 1.69 1.21 5.00
C ALA A 8 0.66 0.45 4.15
N LEU A 9 0.15 1.10 3.12
CA LEU A 9 -0.90 0.56 2.25
C LEU A 9 -0.28 0.13 0.93
N ASP A 10 -0.37 -1.15 0.61
CA ASP A 10 0.02 -1.65 -0.70
C ASP A 10 -0.91 -1.14 -1.82
N PHE A 11 -0.39 -1.14 -3.04
CA PHE A 11 -1.04 -0.57 -4.21
C PHE A 11 -1.73 -1.64 -5.08
N ASP A 12 -0.97 -2.51 -5.73
CA ASP A 12 -1.51 -3.48 -6.69
C ASP A 12 -2.24 -4.62 -5.97
N LYS A 13 -3.46 -4.96 -6.42
CA LYS A 13 -4.36 -5.92 -5.77
C LYS A 13 -4.85 -5.52 -4.37
N THR A 14 -4.38 -4.41 -3.83
CA THR A 14 -4.81 -3.88 -2.53
C THR A 14 -5.68 -2.63 -2.69
N LEU A 15 -5.15 -1.57 -3.30
CA LEU A 15 -5.87 -0.32 -3.56
C LEU A 15 -6.33 -0.20 -5.02
N SER A 16 -5.57 -0.77 -5.95
CA SER A 16 -5.84 -0.79 -7.40
C SER A 16 -6.04 -2.24 -7.85
N GLN A 17 -7.03 -2.48 -8.72
CA GLN A 17 -7.20 -3.78 -9.35
C GLN A 17 -5.97 -4.11 -10.21
N TYR A 18 -5.60 -5.39 -10.29
CA TYR A 18 -4.50 -5.82 -11.15
C TYR A 18 -5.04 -6.48 -12.40
N GLU A 19 -4.91 -5.82 -13.56
CA GLU A 19 -5.54 -6.30 -14.79
C GLU A 19 -4.63 -7.11 -15.72
N SER A 20 -3.29 -7.08 -15.61
CA SER A 20 -2.44 -8.03 -16.38
C SER A 20 -0.93 -7.98 -16.12
N SER A 21 -0.30 -6.81 -15.93
CA SER A 21 1.14 -6.74 -15.62
C SER A 21 1.57 -5.45 -14.90
N TRP A 22 2.45 -5.56 -13.90
CA TRP A 22 3.10 -4.40 -13.24
C TRP A 22 4.10 -3.66 -14.16
N LYS A 23 4.52 -4.31 -15.26
CA LYS A 23 5.34 -3.72 -16.33
C LYS A 23 4.52 -2.87 -17.31
N ALA A 24 3.20 -2.99 -17.31
CA ALA A 24 2.38 -2.11 -18.11
C ALA A 24 2.47 -0.69 -17.53
N ARG A 25 2.58 0.31 -18.40
CA ARG A 25 2.44 1.74 -18.07
C ARG A 25 0.99 2.11 -17.70
N LYS A 26 0.29 1.20 -17.01
CA LYS A 26 -1.10 1.34 -16.58
C LYS A 26 -1.22 0.91 -15.13
N VAL A 27 -2.09 1.61 -14.42
CA VAL A 27 -2.65 1.23 -13.13
C VAL A 27 -4.04 0.69 -13.39
N GLY A 28 -4.52 -0.28 -12.60
CA GLY A 28 -5.90 -0.74 -12.76
C GLY A 28 -6.89 0.19 -12.07
N THR A 29 -8.17 -0.17 -12.12
CA THR A 29 -9.25 0.62 -11.54
C THR A 29 -9.19 0.63 -10.01
N PRO A 30 -9.67 1.68 -9.32
CA PRO A 30 -9.69 1.69 -7.85
C PRO A 30 -10.60 0.61 -7.27
N ILE A 31 -10.10 -0.07 -6.23
CA ILE A 31 -10.91 -0.95 -5.39
C ILE A 31 -11.68 -0.05 -4.42
N GLN A 32 -12.93 0.28 -4.76
CA GLN A 32 -13.73 1.28 -4.05
C GLN A 32 -13.82 1.05 -2.53
N PRO A 33 -14.04 -0.18 -2.01
CA PRO A 33 -14.02 -0.41 -0.57
C PRO A 33 -12.69 -0.03 0.11
N MET A 34 -11.55 -0.19 -0.58
CA MET A 34 -10.25 0.22 -0.05
C MET A 34 -10.07 1.74 -0.08
N VAL A 35 -10.55 2.41 -1.13
CA VAL A 35 -10.57 3.89 -1.20
C VAL A 35 -11.38 4.47 -0.03
N GLU A 36 -12.54 3.88 0.28
CA GLU A 36 -13.36 4.28 1.42
C GLU A 36 -12.66 4.06 2.77
N ASN A 37 -11.94 2.95 2.92
CA ASN A 37 -11.08 2.71 4.09
C ASN A 37 -10.01 3.79 4.24
N VAL A 38 -9.33 4.17 3.17
CA VAL A 38 -8.33 5.25 3.19
C VAL A 38 -8.97 6.57 3.63
N LYS A 39 -10.10 6.96 3.04
CA LYS A 39 -10.83 8.18 3.45
C LYS A 39 -11.20 8.15 4.93
N ARG A 40 -11.66 7.00 5.43
CA ARG A 40 -12.00 6.81 6.85
C ARG A 40 -10.78 6.88 7.78
N TRP A 41 -9.62 6.39 7.37
CA TRP A 41 -8.40 6.51 8.17
C TRP A 41 -7.92 7.95 8.23
N LEU A 42 -7.92 8.64 7.10
CA LEU A 42 -7.55 10.05 7.01
C LEU A 42 -8.48 10.93 7.84
N SER A 43 -9.80 10.68 7.82
CA SER A 43 -10.76 11.45 8.64
C SER A 43 -10.58 11.27 10.15
N LYS A 44 -9.96 10.17 10.58
CA LYS A 44 -9.54 9.92 11.97
C LYS A 44 -8.19 10.54 12.33
N GLY A 45 -7.54 11.22 11.39
CA GLY A 45 -6.21 11.80 11.57
C GLY A 45 -5.07 10.77 11.51
N TYR A 46 -5.32 9.58 10.96
CA TYR A 46 -4.26 8.58 10.77
C TYR A 46 -3.40 8.95 9.57
N LYS A 47 -2.12 8.58 9.61
CA LYS A 47 -1.22 8.71 8.46
C LYS A 47 -1.38 7.50 7.56
N VAL A 48 -1.38 7.71 6.25
CA VAL A 48 -1.38 6.64 5.24
C VAL A 48 -0.26 6.94 4.25
N SER A 49 0.60 5.96 3.99
CA SER A 49 1.59 6.00 2.91
C SER A 49 1.34 4.84 1.96
N ILE A 50 1.44 5.10 0.66
CA ILE A 50 1.50 4.05 -0.34
C ILE A 50 2.86 3.35 -0.22
N PHE A 51 2.83 2.08 0.15
CA PHE A 51 3.99 1.22 0.34
C PHE A 51 3.98 0.13 -0.73
N THR A 52 4.72 0.32 -1.82
CA THR A 52 4.60 -0.54 -3.01
C THR A 52 5.93 -0.86 -3.66
N ALA A 53 6.04 -2.06 -4.22
CA ALA A 53 7.19 -2.48 -5.01
C ALA A 53 7.34 -1.71 -6.34
N ARG A 54 6.29 -1.03 -6.84
CA ARG A 54 6.37 -0.24 -8.08
C ARG A 54 7.46 0.83 -8.07
N VAL A 55 7.84 1.31 -6.89
CA VAL A 55 8.90 2.33 -6.71
C VAL A 55 10.19 1.74 -6.13
N ALA A 56 10.35 0.41 -6.17
CA ALA A 56 11.54 -0.31 -5.73
C ALA A 56 12.58 -0.48 -6.86
N THR A 57 12.88 0.60 -7.57
CA THR A 57 13.83 0.62 -8.71
C THR A 57 14.94 1.64 -8.46
N MET A 58 16.13 1.37 -9.00
CA MET A 58 17.26 2.30 -9.02
C MET A 58 17.26 3.21 -10.25
N ASP A 59 16.44 2.89 -11.26
CA ASP A 59 16.25 3.74 -12.43
C ASP A 59 15.38 4.95 -12.06
N SER A 60 15.96 6.15 -12.14
CA SER A 60 15.29 7.39 -11.74
C SER A 60 14.12 7.77 -12.65
N ILE A 61 14.19 7.41 -13.94
CA ILE A 61 13.13 7.68 -14.92
C ILE A 61 11.93 6.78 -14.63
N GLU A 62 12.19 5.49 -14.40
CA GLU A 62 11.14 4.54 -14.01
C GLU A 62 10.51 4.93 -12.66
N LEU A 63 11.34 5.27 -11.66
CA LEU A 63 10.89 5.74 -10.35
C LEU A 63 9.95 6.94 -10.45
N TYR A 64 10.33 7.95 -11.25
CA TYR A 64 9.52 9.15 -11.44
C TYR A 64 8.20 8.82 -12.15
N SER A 65 8.26 8.03 -13.23
CA SER A 65 7.07 7.63 -13.99
C SER A 65 6.07 6.86 -13.13
N GLN A 66 6.53 5.92 -12.30
CA GLN A 66 5.65 5.15 -11.41
C GLN A 66 5.05 6.01 -10.31
N ARG A 67 5.81 6.95 -9.73
CA ARG A 67 5.27 7.92 -8.77
C ARG A 67 4.18 8.79 -9.39
N GLU A 68 4.42 9.33 -10.58
CA GLU A 68 3.44 10.15 -11.30
C GLU A 68 2.15 9.36 -11.58
N MET A 69 2.27 8.12 -12.05
CA MET A 69 1.12 7.24 -12.31
C MET A 69 0.28 7.00 -11.03
N ILE A 70 0.94 6.71 -9.91
CA ILE A 70 0.25 6.49 -8.63
C ILE A 70 -0.39 7.79 -8.14
N THR A 71 0.29 8.94 -8.24
CA THR A 71 -0.28 10.24 -7.86
C THR A 71 -1.53 10.57 -8.67
N ASN A 72 -1.52 10.34 -9.99
CA ASN A 72 -2.68 10.53 -10.84
C ASN A 72 -3.82 9.58 -10.46
N PHE A 73 -3.52 8.31 -10.19
CA PHE A 73 -4.51 7.35 -9.69
C PHE A 73 -5.18 7.84 -8.39
N LEU A 74 -4.39 8.32 -7.42
CA LEU A 74 -4.93 8.79 -6.14
C LEU A 74 -5.90 9.96 -6.36
N LYS A 75 -5.53 10.90 -7.24
CA LYS A 75 -6.39 12.02 -7.62
C LYS A 75 -7.69 11.53 -8.27
N ASP A 76 -7.62 10.62 -9.23
CA ASP A 76 -8.79 10.08 -9.94
C ASP A 76 -9.71 9.27 -9.01
N ALA A 77 -9.14 8.62 -7.98
CA ALA A 77 -9.88 7.94 -6.92
C ALA A 77 -10.49 8.90 -5.86
N GLY A 78 -10.25 10.21 -5.98
CA GLY A 78 -10.72 11.22 -5.02
C GLY A 78 -10.01 11.12 -3.66
N LEU A 79 -8.74 10.73 -3.65
CA LEU A 79 -7.85 10.73 -2.49
C LEU A 79 -6.89 11.93 -2.56
N PRO A 80 -6.44 12.45 -1.41
CA PRO A 80 -5.38 13.45 -1.40
C PRO A 80 -4.05 12.82 -1.85
N GLU A 81 -3.05 13.67 -2.08
CA GLU A 81 -1.68 13.20 -2.27
C GLU A 81 -1.20 12.47 -0.99
N LEU A 82 -0.64 11.28 -1.18
CA LEU A 82 -0.10 10.44 -0.10
C LEU A 82 1.38 10.19 -0.36
N PRO A 83 2.23 10.05 0.70
CA PRO A 83 3.61 9.65 0.52
C PRO A 83 3.71 8.28 -0.17
N ILE A 84 4.61 8.15 -1.15
CA ILE A 84 4.86 6.92 -1.90
C ILE A 84 6.28 6.44 -1.60
N THR A 85 6.45 5.17 -1.20
CA THR A 85 7.76 4.58 -0.88
C THR A 85 7.78 3.06 -1.07
N ALA A 86 8.96 2.50 -1.36
CA ALA A 86 9.24 1.06 -1.28
C ALA A 86 10.02 0.70 0.00
N GLN A 87 10.39 1.69 0.82
CA GLN A 87 11.19 1.49 2.02
C GLN A 87 10.30 1.36 3.24
N LYS A 88 10.54 0.30 4.03
CA LYS A 88 9.88 0.11 5.33
C LYS A 88 10.34 1.20 6.30
N LEU A 89 9.40 1.99 6.80
CA LEU A 89 9.66 3.06 7.76
C LEU A 89 9.42 2.58 9.19
N LYS A 90 10.26 3.03 10.14
CA LYS A 90 10.07 2.78 11.59
C LYS A 90 8.74 3.34 12.12
N SER A 91 8.16 4.31 11.42
CA SER A 91 6.90 4.93 11.79
C SER A 91 5.69 4.08 11.42
N PHE A 92 5.81 3.12 10.50
CA PHE A 92 4.70 2.24 10.13
C PHE A 92 4.26 1.40 11.33
N THR A 93 2.96 1.45 11.62
CA THR A 93 2.35 0.67 12.71
C THR A 93 1.46 -0.45 12.20
N HIS A 94 0.97 -0.35 10.96
CA HIS A 94 0.13 -1.36 10.32
C HIS A 94 0.55 -1.51 8.86
N PHE A 95 0.45 -2.74 8.35
CA PHE A 95 0.63 -3.09 6.94
C PHE A 95 -0.72 -3.60 6.43
N ILE A 96 -1.19 -3.06 5.31
CA ILE A 96 -2.39 -3.51 4.61
C ILE A 96 -1.93 -3.88 3.20
N ASP A 97 -1.86 -5.18 2.92
CA ASP A 97 -1.21 -5.74 1.73
C ASP A 97 -1.82 -7.11 1.43
N ASP A 98 -2.09 -7.39 0.15
CA ASP A 98 -2.74 -8.63 -0.31
C ASP A 98 -1.92 -9.90 -0.01
N LYS A 99 -0.63 -9.76 0.25
CA LYS A 99 0.31 -10.85 0.52
C LYS A 99 0.72 -10.95 1.99
N ALA A 100 0.35 -9.99 2.84
CA ALA A 100 0.81 -9.96 4.22
C ALA A 100 -0.02 -10.87 5.13
N PHE A 101 0.66 -11.77 5.85
CA PHE A 101 0.10 -12.53 6.96
C PHE A 101 0.53 -11.93 8.29
N HIS A 102 -0.35 -11.98 9.30
CA HIS A 102 0.01 -11.50 10.64
C HIS A 102 0.81 -12.56 11.38
N VAL A 103 1.92 -12.15 11.97
CA VAL A 103 2.69 -13.00 12.88
C VAL A 103 2.48 -12.51 14.31
N VAL A 104 2.05 -13.41 15.20
CA VAL A 104 1.89 -13.08 16.62
C VAL A 104 3.27 -12.77 17.20
N PRO A 105 3.49 -11.59 17.81
CA PRO A 105 4.82 -11.15 18.22
C PRO A 105 5.53 -12.15 19.12
N ASN A 106 6.78 -12.48 18.78
CA ASN A 106 7.67 -13.37 19.53
C ASN A 106 7.20 -14.83 19.70
N THR A 107 6.27 -15.31 18.86
CA THR A 107 5.79 -16.71 18.96
C THR A 107 6.15 -17.56 17.73
N GLY A 108 6.32 -16.94 16.56
CA GLY A 108 6.41 -17.65 15.28
C GLY A 108 5.07 -18.13 14.73
N GLU A 109 3.96 -17.91 15.45
CA GLU A 109 2.61 -18.24 14.99
C GLU A 109 2.17 -17.28 13.88
N ILE A 110 1.82 -17.84 12.71
CA ILE A 110 1.33 -17.10 11.55
C ILE A 110 -0.18 -17.28 11.44
N LEU A 111 -0.93 -16.19 11.53
CA LEU A 111 -2.39 -16.20 11.42
C LEU A 111 -2.82 -16.24 9.96
N ASN A 112 -3.81 -17.09 9.65
CA ASN A 112 -4.33 -17.34 8.30
C ASN A 112 -3.25 -17.78 7.31
N CYS A 113 -2.23 -18.50 7.79
CA CYS A 113 -1.18 -19.05 6.95
C CYS A 113 -1.78 -20.12 6.00
N PRO A 114 -1.47 -20.07 4.69
CA PRO A 114 -1.74 -21.17 3.79
C PRO A 114 -1.06 -22.47 4.27
N GLU A 115 -1.72 -23.61 4.09
CA GLU A 115 -1.23 -24.92 4.56
C GLU A 115 0.15 -25.25 3.95
N GLU A 116 0.42 -24.81 2.72
CA GLU A 116 1.70 -25.02 2.05
C GLU A 116 2.90 -24.30 2.70
N LEU A 117 2.65 -23.36 3.62
CA LEU A 117 3.68 -22.61 4.35
C LEU A 117 3.85 -23.04 5.82
N LEU A 118 3.12 -24.08 6.26
CA LEU A 118 3.21 -24.69 7.60
C LEU A 118 4.09 -25.94 7.58
#